data_AF-G4ZZU5-F1
#
_entry.id   AF-G4ZZU5-F1
#
_cell.length_a   1.000
_cell.length_b   1.000
_cell.length_c   1.000
_cell.angle_alpha   90.00
_cell.angle_beta   90.00
_cell.angle_gamma   90.00
#
_symmetry.space_group_name_H-M   'P 1'
#
loop_
_entity.id
_entity.type
_entity.pdbx_description
1 polymer ?
#
loop_
_entity_poly.entity_id
_entity_poly.type
_entity_poly.pdbx_seq_one_letter_code
_entity_poly.pdbx_strand_id
1 'polypeptide(L)'
;METPEAARSDPKWVDCMTLAFPRELPMQYEFEELRFYVRACYPHYYNLITRMLNSKRAKVVTVTDNPGIGKSLFYAYFFLRYRAENEATSIITISFAKENNASVLKEVVVWKGDRVVAATSNSLAIGNLIEKAEKEAKSNVIHLYNGSPKIAAASARAVCFTSSDKSWFDHIKKSQYRPKLFMPLWDLRELQTAAKALHLSVLGGDESPKALNQDEVEVRFITFGGIVREYLASDQDFVYQRQHDIEKMVGQFNDAGIARRLLQDLESEMVLGC
;
A
#
# COMPACT_ATOMS: atom_id res chain seq x y z
N MET A 1 -41.37 25.48 4.96
CA MET A 1 -40.37 25.72 3.89
C MET A 1 -39.20 24.81 4.20
N GLU A 2 -39.26 23.59 3.67
CA GLU A 2 -38.18 22.62 3.79
C GLU A 2 -37.08 23.02 2.81
N THR A 3 -35.86 23.20 3.32
CA THR A 3 -34.66 23.39 2.50
C THR A 3 -34.43 22.13 1.68
N PRO A 4 -34.15 22.22 0.37
CA PRO A 4 -33.84 21.05 -0.42
C PRO A 4 -32.53 20.45 0.08
N GLU A 5 -32.59 19.19 0.49
CA GLU A 5 -31.44 18.35 0.77
C GLU A 5 -30.60 18.33 -0.51
N ALA A 6 -29.45 18.99 -0.49
CA ALA A 6 -28.53 18.96 -1.62
C ALA A 6 -28.21 17.50 -1.91
N ALA A 7 -28.60 17.03 -3.10
CA ALA A 7 -28.28 15.69 -3.56
C ALA A 7 -26.76 15.51 -3.45
N ARG A 8 -26.32 14.76 -2.44
CA ARG A 8 -24.93 14.34 -2.31
C ARG A 8 -24.66 13.53 -3.57
N SER A 9 -23.90 14.10 -4.50
CA SER A 9 -23.41 13.38 -5.67
C SER A 9 -22.78 12.08 -5.18
N ASP A 10 -23.19 10.94 -5.75
CA ASP A 10 -22.62 9.66 -5.36
C ASP A 10 -21.09 9.74 -5.38
N PRO A 11 -20.44 9.24 -4.33
CA PRO A 11 -19.02 9.47 -4.22
C PRO A 11 -18.25 8.79 -5.35
N LYS A 12 -17.26 9.50 -5.90
CA LYS A 12 -16.51 9.13 -7.12
C LYS A 12 -15.91 7.72 -7.14
N TRP A 13 -15.79 7.03 -6.01
CA TRP A 13 -15.21 5.69 -5.91
C TRP A 13 -16.21 4.54 -6.05
N VAL A 14 -17.52 4.81 -6.11
CA VAL A 14 -18.56 3.75 -6.16
C VAL A 14 -18.60 3.07 -7.53
N ASP A 15 -18.26 3.78 -8.62
CA ASP A 15 -18.34 3.23 -10.00
C ASP A 15 -17.09 3.47 -10.86
N CYS A 16 -16.01 4.05 -10.30
CA CYS A 16 -14.80 4.31 -11.08
C CYS A 16 -13.81 3.13 -11.03
N MET A 17 -13.53 2.54 -12.19
CA MET A 17 -12.50 1.50 -12.34
C MET A 17 -11.08 2.04 -12.13
N THR A 18 -10.87 3.35 -12.29
CA THR A 18 -9.58 4.01 -12.04
C THR A 18 -9.79 5.32 -11.29
N LEU A 19 -8.83 5.67 -10.43
CA LEU A 19 -8.80 6.92 -9.68
C LEU A 19 -7.49 7.66 -9.92
N ALA A 20 -7.52 8.99 -9.81
CA ALA A 20 -6.32 9.80 -9.82
C ALA A 20 -5.51 9.56 -8.54
N PHE A 21 -4.19 9.48 -8.68
CA PHE A 21 -3.30 9.31 -7.54
C PHE A 21 -3.13 10.64 -6.79
N PRO A 22 -3.26 10.67 -5.44
CA PRO A 22 -3.06 11.88 -4.65
C PRO A 22 -1.56 12.21 -4.54
N ARG A 23 -1.09 13.22 -5.28
CA ARG A 23 0.35 13.54 -5.43
C ARG A 23 1.04 13.97 -4.14
N GLU A 24 0.32 14.61 -3.24
CA GLU A 24 0.85 15.06 -1.95
C GLU A 24 0.77 13.98 -0.87
N LEU A 25 0.30 12.76 -1.22
CA LEU A 25 0.26 11.65 -0.29
C LEU A 25 1.68 11.11 -0.08
N PRO A 26 2.21 11.08 1.16
CA PRO A 26 3.56 10.62 1.39
C PRO A 26 3.65 9.12 1.13
N MET A 27 4.66 8.73 0.35
CA MET A 27 4.86 7.35 -0.08
C MET A 27 6.19 6.78 0.41
N GLN A 28 6.22 5.47 0.69
CA GLN A 28 7.47 4.75 0.96
C GLN A 28 8.37 4.70 -0.27
N TYR A 29 7.78 4.53 -1.45
CA TYR A 29 8.42 4.54 -2.75
C TYR A 29 7.60 5.45 -3.66
N GLU A 30 8.27 6.22 -4.51
CA GLU A 30 7.60 7.12 -5.46
C GLU A 30 6.65 6.34 -6.37
N PHE A 31 5.54 7.00 -6.73
CA PHE A 31 4.55 6.48 -7.65
C PHE A 31 4.38 7.48 -8.78
N GLU A 32 4.88 7.13 -9.95
CA GLU A 32 4.99 8.05 -11.09
C GLU A 32 3.67 8.17 -11.87
N GLU A 33 2.82 7.15 -11.78
CA GLU A 33 1.58 7.10 -12.55
C GLU A 33 0.51 8.06 -12.02
N LEU A 34 -0.22 8.69 -12.95
CA LEU A 34 -1.28 9.65 -12.61
C LEU A 34 -2.55 9.00 -12.09
N ARG A 35 -2.76 7.72 -12.41
CA ARG A 35 -3.97 6.97 -12.09
C ARG A 35 -3.62 5.58 -11.62
N PHE A 36 -4.51 4.99 -10.84
CA PHE A 36 -4.42 3.60 -10.42
C PHE A 36 -5.76 2.89 -10.57
N TYR A 37 -5.68 1.57 -10.77
CA TYR A 37 -6.85 0.71 -10.89
C TYR A 37 -7.48 0.42 -9.52
N VAL A 38 -8.80 0.53 -9.43
CA VAL A 38 -9.56 0.22 -8.22
C VAL A 38 -9.96 -1.26 -8.26
N ARG A 39 -9.30 -2.06 -7.43
CA ARG A 39 -9.61 -3.50 -7.31
C ARG A 39 -10.98 -3.71 -6.68
N ALA A 40 -11.68 -4.77 -7.11
CA ALA A 40 -12.99 -5.13 -6.55
C ALA A 40 -12.92 -5.44 -5.04
N CYS A 41 -11.76 -5.86 -4.52
CA CYS A 41 -11.57 -6.11 -3.10
C CYS A 41 -11.39 -4.83 -2.26
N TYR A 42 -11.01 -3.69 -2.86
CA TYR A 42 -10.73 -2.45 -2.12
C TYR A 42 -11.91 -1.95 -1.28
N PRO A 43 -13.15 -1.86 -1.82
CA PRO A 43 -14.30 -1.46 -1.02
C PRO A 43 -14.55 -2.37 0.19
N HIS A 44 -14.35 -3.68 0.03
CA HIS A 44 -14.55 -4.66 1.09
C HIS A 44 -13.53 -4.50 2.21
N TYR A 45 -12.24 -4.36 1.87
CA TYR A 45 -11.19 -4.13 2.86
C TYR A 45 -11.39 -2.79 3.58
N TYR A 46 -11.73 -1.73 2.84
CA TYR A 46 -12.04 -0.43 3.43
C TYR A 46 -13.16 -0.55 4.48
N ASN A 47 -14.30 -1.15 4.12
CA ASN A 47 -15.43 -1.33 5.03
C ASN A 47 -15.05 -2.19 6.25
N LEU A 48 -14.24 -3.23 6.05
CA LEU A 48 -13.77 -4.09 7.13
C LEU A 48 -12.91 -3.32 8.13
N ILE A 49 -11.91 -2.56 7.64
CA ILE A 49 -10.97 -1.78 8.45
C ILE A 49 -11.72 -0.69 9.23
N THR A 50 -12.57 0.09 8.55
CA THR A 50 -13.31 1.18 9.20
C THR A 50 -14.25 0.64 10.28
N ARG A 51 -14.92 -0.50 10.03
CA ARG A 51 -15.73 -1.18 11.05
C ARG A 51 -14.91 -1.60 12.27
N MET A 52 -13.73 -2.20 12.08
CA MET A 52 -12.86 -2.61 13.18
C MET A 52 -12.41 -1.42 14.05
N LEU A 53 -12.06 -0.30 13.41
CA LEU A 53 -11.64 0.91 14.10
C LEU A 53 -12.81 1.61 14.81
N ASN A 54 -13.99 1.69 14.17
CA ASN A 54 -15.18 2.34 14.73
C ASN A 54 -15.77 1.56 15.92
N SER A 55 -15.74 0.23 15.87
CA SER A 55 -16.25 -0.61 16.96
C SER A 55 -15.30 -0.68 18.17
N LYS A 56 -14.20 0.09 18.18
CA LYS A 56 -13.11 0.04 19.18
C LYS A 56 -12.52 -1.37 19.38
N ARG A 57 -12.72 -2.27 18.42
CA ARG A 57 -12.14 -3.64 18.43
C ARG A 57 -10.68 -3.61 18.00
N ALA A 58 -10.28 -2.57 17.27
CA ALA A 58 -8.90 -2.33 16.90
C ALA A 58 -8.51 -0.88 17.21
N LYS A 59 -7.28 -0.70 17.69
CA LYS A 59 -6.61 0.61 17.72
C LYS A 59 -5.79 0.83 16.46
N VAL A 60 -5.14 -0.24 15.98
CA VAL A 60 -4.28 -0.23 14.80
C VAL A 60 -4.67 -1.41 13.93
N VAL A 61 -4.93 -1.20 12.64
CA VAL A 61 -5.10 -2.30 11.68
C VAL A 61 -3.90 -2.34 10.76
N THR A 62 -3.22 -3.48 10.68
CA THR A 62 -2.12 -3.67 9.74
C THR A 62 -2.63 -4.37 8.49
N VAL A 63 -2.47 -3.73 7.33
CA VAL A 63 -2.69 -4.33 6.02
C VAL A 63 -1.32 -4.73 5.46
N THR A 64 -1.15 -6.02 5.25
CA THR A 64 0.11 -6.62 4.77
C THR A 64 -0.09 -7.49 3.56
N ASP A 65 1.01 -7.76 2.87
CA ASP A 65 1.10 -8.61 1.68
C ASP A 65 2.56 -8.70 1.22
N ASN A 66 2.80 -9.56 0.23
CA ASN A 66 4.00 -9.64 -0.58
C ASN A 66 4.35 -8.27 -1.19
N PRO A 67 5.64 -7.89 -1.24
CA PRO A 67 6.07 -6.69 -1.93
C PRO A 67 5.62 -6.68 -3.41
N GLY A 68 5.07 -5.57 -3.88
CA GLY A 68 4.74 -5.38 -5.31
C GLY A 68 3.30 -5.68 -5.72
N ILE A 69 2.42 -6.06 -4.79
CA ILE A 69 1.02 -6.43 -5.03
C ILE A 69 -0.01 -5.28 -5.01
N GLY A 70 0.45 -4.04 -4.80
CA GLY A 70 -0.42 -2.86 -4.81
C GLY A 70 -0.99 -2.44 -3.45
N LYS A 71 -0.33 -2.79 -2.33
CA LYS A 71 -0.67 -2.23 -1.00
C LYS A 71 -0.67 -0.70 -0.97
N SER A 72 0.33 -0.10 -1.61
CA SER A 72 0.47 1.36 -1.73
C SER A 72 -0.68 1.98 -2.53
N LEU A 73 -1.23 1.25 -3.50
CA LEU A 73 -2.42 1.67 -4.25
C LEU A 73 -3.67 1.58 -3.37
N PHE A 74 -3.79 0.53 -2.55
CA PHE A 74 -4.88 0.44 -1.58
C PHE A 74 -4.79 1.52 -0.50
N TYR A 75 -3.58 1.90 -0.06
CA TYR A 75 -3.35 3.04 0.81
C TYR A 75 -3.91 4.33 0.20
N ALA A 76 -3.61 4.61 -1.07
CA ALA A 76 -4.16 5.76 -1.79
C ALA A 76 -5.69 5.70 -1.91
N TYR A 77 -6.25 4.54 -2.27
CA TYR A 77 -7.71 4.32 -2.29
C TYR A 77 -8.35 4.60 -0.92
N PHE A 78 -7.78 4.01 0.14
CA PHE A 78 -8.27 4.16 1.50
C PHE A 78 -8.26 5.63 1.91
N PHE A 79 -7.16 6.35 1.66
CA PHE A 79 -7.05 7.77 1.92
C PHE A 79 -8.13 8.57 1.20
N LEU A 80 -8.27 8.41 -0.12
CA LEU A 80 -9.22 9.17 -0.93
C LEU A 80 -10.66 8.97 -0.45
N ARG A 81 -11.04 7.72 -0.19
CA ARG A 81 -12.38 7.37 0.27
C ARG A 81 -12.61 7.84 1.71
N TYR A 82 -11.68 7.57 2.62
CA TYR A 82 -11.82 7.96 4.03
C TYR A 82 -11.95 9.47 4.19
N ARG A 83 -11.12 10.23 3.48
CA ARG A 83 -11.13 11.70 3.48
C ARG A 83 -12.48 12.28 3.06
N ALA A 84 -13.07 11.72 2.02
CA ALA A 84 -14.35 12.20 1.51
C ALA A 84 -15.55 11.73 2.34
N GLU A 85 -15.49 10.55 2.97
CA GLU A 85 -16.55 10.09 3.89
C GLU A 85 -16.45 10.74 5.29
N ASN A 86 -15.28 11.31 5.65
CA ASN A 86 -15.00 11.83 6.99
C ASN A 86 -14.34 13.21 6.95
N GLU A 87 -14.95 14.19 6.27
CA GLU A 87 -14.39 15.54 6.08
C GLU A 87 -14.01 16.26 7.39
N ALA A 88 -14.74 15.99 8.46
CA ALA A 88 -14.48 16.56 9.78
C ALA A 88 -13.29 15.91 10.51
N THR A 89 -12.80 14.76 10.07
CA THR A 89 -11.67 14.04 10.69
C THR A 89 -10.34 14.54 10.14
N SER A 90 -9.38 14.77 11.03
CA SER A 90 -8.01 15.06 10.60
C SER A 90 -7.30 13.76 10.24
N ILE A 91 -6.61 13.72 9.10
CA ILE A 91 -5.85 12.55 8.66
C ILE A 91 -4.37 12.91 8.70
N ILE A 92 -3.56 12.12 9.41
CA ILE A 92 -2.11 12.25 9.44
C ILE A 92 -1.53 11.10 8.62
N THR A 93 -1.01 11.41 7.44
CA THR A 93 -0.38 10.43 6.56
C THR A 93 1.13 10.47 6.76
N ILE A 94 1.76 9.30 6.90
CA ILE A 94 3.19 9.18 7.20
C ILE A 94 3.81 8.11 6.31
N SER A 95 4.98 8.40 5.73
CA SER A 95 5.79 7.40 5.04
C SER A 95 7.00 6.96 5.87
N PHE A 96 7.31 5.67 5.78
CA PHE A 96 8.48 5.06 6.41
C PHE A 96 9.30 4.31 5.35
N ALA A 97 10.59 4.59 5.26
CA ALA A 97 11.54 3.84 4.44
C ALA A 97 12.35 2.86 5.29
N LYS A 98 12.88 1.81 4.65
CA LYS A 98 13.93 0.99 5.28
C LYS A 98 15.29 1.53 4.86
N GLU A 99 16.09 1.91 5.85
CA GLU A 99 17.50 2.28 5.68
C GLU A 99 18.32 1.45 6.65
N ASN A 100 19.32 0.71 6.15
CA ASN A 100 20.20 -0.13 6.97
C ASN A 100 19.42 -1.03 7.98
N ASN A 101 18.35 -1.69 7.52
CA ASN A 101 17.44 -2.50 8.34
C ASN A 101 16.67 -1.76 9.44
N ALA A 102 16.77 -0.43 9.50
CA ALA A 102 15.94 0.41 10.38
C ALA A 102 14.79 1.04 9.60
N SER A 103 13.62 1.08 10.23
CA SER A 103 12.51 1.94 9.77
C SER A 103 12.83 3.39 10.09
N VAL A 104 12.88 4.23 9.05
CA VAL A 104 13.15 5.67 9.12
C VAL A 104 11.91 6.40 8.63
N LEU A 105 11.43 7.34 9.44
CA LEU A 105 10.29 8.19 9.10
C LEU A 105 10.77 9.23 8.06
N LYS A 106 10.11 9.29 6.91
CA LYS A 106 10.49 10.12 5.76
C LYS A 106 9.71 11.42 5.67
N GLU A 107 8.39 11.33 5.71
CA GLU A 107 7.52 12.47 5.47
C GLU A 107 6.22 12.35 6.24
N VAL A 108 5.68 13.49 6.67
CA VAL A 108 4.35 13.62 7.25
C VAL A 108 3.57 14.69 6.53
N VAL A 109 2.30 14.38 6.23
CA VAL A 109 1.32 15.33 5.72
C VAL A 109 0.06 15.26 6.57
N VAL A 110 -0.45 16.42 6.99
CA VAL A 110 -1.66 16.58 7.80
C VAL A 110 -2.76 17.14 6.92
N TRP A 111 -3.90 16.45 6.90
CA TRP A 111 -5.03 16.76 6.05
C TRP A 111 -6.27 17.12 6.86
N LYS A 112 -7.07 18.04 6.32
CA LYS A 112 -8.42 18.34 6.80
C LYS A 112 -9.33 18.51 5.59
N GLY A 113 -10.30 17.60 5.45
CA GLY A 113 -11.07 17.51 4.20
C GLY A 113 -10.13 17.35 3.02
N ASP A 114 -10.32 18.13 1.97
CA ASP A 114 -9.50 18.12 0.75
C ASP A 114 -8.17 18.90 0.85
N ARG A 115 -7.89 19.57 1.97
CA ARG A 115 -6.74 20.48 2.10
C ARG A 115 -5.60 19.86 2.89
N VAL A 116 -4.38 20.12 2.40
CA VAL A 116 -3.16 19.98 3.20
C VAL A 116 -3.08 21.15 4.17
N VAL A 117 -3.03 20.85 5.46
CA VAL A 117 -2.90 21.85 6.54
C VAL A 117 -1.44 22.10 6.86
N ALA A 118 -0.61 21.06 6.81
CA ALA A 118 0.81 21.12 7.06
C ALA A 118 1.51 19.88 6.48
N ALA A 119 2.76 20.04 6.10
CA ALA A 119 3.61 18.96 5.61
C ALA A 119 5.06 19.20 6.03
N THR A 120 5.81 18.13 6.28
CA THR A 120 7.25 18.23 6.49
C THR A 120 7.95 16.89 6.25
N SER A 121 9.16 16.96 5.70
CA SER A 121 10.13 15.87 5.61
C SER A 121 11.34 16.08 6.53
N ASN A 122 11.35 17.17 7.32
CA ASN A 122 12.41 17.43 8.28
C ASN A 122 12.21 16.57 9.52
N SER A 123 13.10 15.58 9.71
CA SER A 123 13.06 14.63 10.82
C SER A 123 12.94 15.27 12.21
N LEU A 124 13.51 16.46 12.41
CA LEU A 124 13.44 17.20 13.69
C LEU A 124 12.09 17.87 13.93
N ALA A 125 11.35 18.20 12.87
CA ALA A 125 10.06 18.90 12.94
C ALA A 125 8.86 17.93 12.98
N ILE A 126 9.05 16.70 12.52
CA ILE A 126 7.98 15.71 12.35
C ILE A 126 7.23 15.41 13.66
N GLY A 127 7.96 15.17 14.76
CA GLY A 127 7.33 14.87 16.06
C GLY A 127 6.42 16.02 16.53
N ASN A 128 6.94 17.25 16.47
CA ASN A 128 6.20 18.45 16.85
C ASN A 128 4.96 18.66 15.98
N LEU A 129 5.06 18.37 14.67
CA LEU A 129 3.93 18.49 13.75
C LEU A 129 2.82 17.49 14.10
N ILE A 130 3.17 16.23 14.35
CA ILE A 130 2.20 15.19 14.73
C ILE A 130 1.51 15.57 16.05
N GLU A 131 2.28 15.93 17.08
CA GLU A 131 1.73 16.28 18.39
C GLU A 131 0.78 17.48 18.30
N LYS A 132 1.16 18.51 17.55
CA LYS A 132 0.31 19.68 17.31
C LYS A 132 -1.00 19.27 16.62
N ALA A 133 -0.92 18.48 15.55
CA ALA A 133 -2.09 18.04 14.80
C ALA A 133 -3.03 17.17 15.64
N GLU A 134 -2.50 16.24 16.44
CA GLU A 134 -3.29 15.41 17.36
C GLU A 134 -4.01 16.25 18.42
N LYS A 135 -3.32 17.23 19.01
CA LYS A 135 -3.88 18.15 20.01
C LYS A 135 -5.00 19.02 19.45
N GLU A 136 -4.81 19.58 18.25
CA GLU A 136 -5.81 20.40 17.56
C GLU A 136 -7.05 19.58 17.16
N ALA A 137 -6.86 18.32 16.77
CA ALA A 137 -7.94 17.42 16.36
C ALA A 137 -8.80 16.88 17.50
N LYS A 138 -8.39 17.07 18.78
CA LYS A 138 -9.14 16.63 19.99
C LYS A 138 -9.64 15.18 19.90
N SER A 139 -8.76 14.26 19.52
CA SER A 139 -9.05 12.82 19.32
C SER A 139 -9.84 12.46 18.06
N ASN A 140 -10.29 13.42 17.24
CA ASN A 140 -10.87 13.15 15.92
C ASN A 140 -9.77 13.08 14.84
N VAL A 141 -8.84 12.13 15.03
CA VAL A 141 -7.67 11.93 14.19
C VAL A 141 -7.49 10.46 13.82
N ILE A 142 -7.05 10.22 12.60
CA ILE A 142 -6.59 8.90 12.15
C ILE A 142 -5.19 9.03 11.54
N HIS A 143 -4.34 8.04 11.78
CA HIS A 143 -3.04 7.94 11.15
C HIS A 143 -3.08 6.89 10.05
N LEU A 144 -2.49 7.22 8.90
CA LEU A 144 -2.28 6.28 7.82
C LEU A 144 -0.77 6.16 7.58
N TYR A 145 -0.22 4.96 7.73
CA TYR A 145 1.20 4.71 7.56
C TYR A 145 1.46 3.94 6.26
N ASN A 146 2.34 4.46 5.41
CA ASN A 146 2.88 3.72 4.28
C ASN A 146 4.30 3.26 4.61
N GLY A 147 4.45 1.96 4.88
CA GLY A 147 5.64 1.36 5.48
C GLY A 147 5.49 1.11 6.99
N SER A 148 6.36 0.26 7.53
CA SER A 148 6.30 -0.16 8.95
C SER A 148 6.91 0.89 9.86
N PRO A 149 6.19 1.42 10.86
CA PRO A 149 6.81 2.17 11.95
C PRO A 149 7.54 1.21 12.92
N LYS A 150 8.48 1.74 13.72
CA LYS A 150 9.07 0.98 14.83
C LYS A 150 8.07 0.73 15.97
N ILE A 151 7.25 1.74 16.26
CA ILE A 151 6.25 1.74 17.35
C ILE A 151 5.01 2.48 16.84
N ALA A 152 3.82 1.98 17.19
CA ALA A 152 2.57 2.66 16.87
C ALA A 152 2.38 3.93 17.70
N ALA A 153 1.67 4.95 17.17
CA ALA A 153 1.19 6.05 18.00
C ALA A 153 0.34 5.50 19.16
N ALA A 154 0.65 5.92 20.40
CA ALA A 154 0.13 5.29 21.61
C ALA A 154 -1.39 5.51 21.82
N SER A 155 -1.93 6.62 21.30
CA SER A 155 -3.28 7.13 21.60
C SER A 155 -4.22 7.13 20.39
N ALA A 156 -3.71 7.09 19.16
CA ALA A 156 -4.50 7.35 17.97
C ALA A 156 -4.92 6.08 17.21
N ARG A 157 -6.05 6.18 16.50
CA ARG A 157 -6.49 5.17 15.53
C ARG A 157 -5.52 5.18 14.36
N ALA A 158 -5.04 4.01 13.93
CA ALA A 158 -4.12 3.92 12.80
C ALA A 158 -4.44 2.78 11.83
N VAL A 159 -4.09 2.99 10.57
CA VAL A 159 -4.00 1.93 9.56
C VAL A 159 -2.58 1.91 9.02
N CYS A 160 -1.93 0.76 9.11
CA CYS A 160 -0.55 0.57 8.67
C CYS A 160 -0.53 -0.30 7.42
N PHE A 161 -0.05 0.25 6.31
CA PHE A 161 0.09 -0.43 5.03
C PHE A 161 1.56 -0.78 4.85
N THR A 162 1.92 -2.04 5.08
CA THR A 162 3.34 -2.42 5.08
C THR A 162 3.56 -3.85 4.62
N SER A 163 4.72 -4.13 4.04
CA SER A 163 5.17 -5.50 3.78
C SER A 163 5.65 -6.18 5.06
N SER A 164 5.93 -7.48 4.97
CA SER A 164 6.49 -8.26 6.08
C SER A 164 7.67 -7.56 6.75
N ASP A 165 7.44 -7.13 8.00
CA ASP A 165 8.46 -6.54 8.85
C ASP A 165 8.41 -7.25 10.20
N LYS A 166 9.46 -8.03 10.48
CA LYS A 166 9.55 -8.87 11.68
C LYS A 166 9.36 -8.04 12.95
N SER A 167 10.03 -6.89 13.05
CA SER A 167 9.97 -6.04 14.24
C SER A 167 8.55 -5.50 14.50
N TRP A 168 7.88 -5.03 13.45
CA TRP A 168 6.50 -4.56 13.52
C TRP A 168 5.53 -5.70 13.81
N PHE A 169 5.74 -6.87 13.20
CA PHE A 169 4.88 -8.04 13.40
C PHE A 169 5.00 -8.59 14.82
N ASP A 170 6.21 -8.58 15.38
CA ASP A 170 6.46 -8.90 16.78
C ASP A 170 5.83 -7.87 17.73
N HIS A 171 5.68 -6.62 17.31
CA HIS A 171 5.00 -5.59 18.08
C HIS A 171 3.47 -5.73 18.05
N ILE A 172 2.87 -6.05 16.90
CA ILE A 172 1.41 -6.20 16.78
C ILE A 172 0.90 -7.53 17.36
N LYS A 173 1.66 -8.63 17.26
CA LYS A 173 1.25 -9.95 17.80
C LYS A 173 0.99 -9.94 19.31
N LYS A 174 1.56 -8.96 20.02
CA LYS A 174 1.41 -8.77 21.46
C LYS A 174 0.04 -8.21 21.88
N SER A 175 -0.87 -7.89 20.94
CA SER A 175 -2.18 -7.33 21.28
C SER A 175 -3.29 -7.76 20.32
N GLN A 176 -4.39 -8.29 20.87
CA GLN A 176 -5.60 -8.61 20.10
C GLN A 176 -6.26 -7.39 19.44
N TYR A 177 -5.96 -6.18 19.92
CA TYR A 177 -6.49 -4.92 19.36
C TYR A 177 -5.69 -4.40 18.16
N ARG A 178 -4.80 -5.24 17.60
CA ARG A 178 -3.91 -4.92 16.48
C ARG A 178 -4.00 -5.96 15.36
N PRO A 179 -5.18 -6.17 14.76
CA PRO A 179 -5.36 -7.20 13.75
C PRO A 179 -4.49 -6.96 12.52
N LYS A 180 -4.13 -8.09 11.89
CA LYS A 180 -3.38 -8.15 10.63
C LYS A 180 -4.30 -8.69 9.54
N LEU A 181 -4.40 -7.96 8.44
CA LEU A 181 -5.16 -8.35 7.24
C LEU A 181 -4.19 -8.57 6.09
N PHE A 182 -4.36 -9.66 5.34
CA PHE A 182 -3.57 -9.95 4.15
C PHE A 182 -4.33 -9.50 2.92
N MET A 183 -3.71 -8.75 2.02
CA MET A 183 -4.32 -8.44 0.73
C MET A 183 -4.27 -9.67 -0.19
N PRO A 184 -5.28 -9.86 -1.06
CA PRO A 184 -5.30 -10.98 -1.98
C PRO A 184 -4.37 -10.74 -3.18
N LEU A 185 -3.83 -11.82 -3.74
CA LEU A 185 -3.14 -11.81 -5.04
C LEU A 185 -4.04 -11.26 -6.14
N TRP A 186 -3.42 -10.81 -7.23
CA TRP A 186 -4.15 -10.49 -8.44
C TRP A 186 -4.39 -11.75 -9.26
N ASP A 187 -5.60 -11.91 -9.79
CA ASP A 187 -5.87 -12.92 -10.80
C ASP A 187 -5.64 -12.36 -12.21
N LEU A 188 -5.48 -13.26 -13.19
CA LEU A 188 -5.20 -12.89 -14.58
C LEU A 188 -6.28 -11.97 -15.17
N ARG A 189 -7.55 -12.23 -14.86
CA ARG A 189 -8.66 -11.44 -15.40
C ARG A 189 -8.66 -10.02 -14.83
N GLU A 190 -8.37 -9.89 -13.53
CA GLU A 190 -8.21 -8.61 -12.85
C GLU A 190 -7.05 -7.81 -13.48
N LEU A 191 -5.92 -8.46 -13.75
CA LEU A 191 -4.75 -7.82 -14.38
C LEU A 191 -5.02 -7.35 -15.81
N GLN A 192 -5.64 -8.19 -16.65
CA GLN A 192 -6.01 -7.83 -18.02
C GLN A 192 -7.01 -6.66 -18.02
N THR A 193 -7.95 -6.65 -17.06
CA THR A 193 -8.92 -5.56 -16.91
C THR A 193 -8.23 -4.26 -16.48
N ALA A 194 -7.27 -4.33 -15.55
CA ALA A 194 -6.50 -3.19 -15.09
C ALA A 194 -5.63 -2.59 -16.19
N ALA A 195 -4.90 -3.42 -16.95
CA ALA A 195 -4.08 -2.98 -18.07
C ALA A 195 -4.92 -2.21 -19.11
N LYS A 196 -6.10 -2.73 -19.45
CA LYS A 196 -7.04 -2.07 -20.37
C LYS A 196 -7.58 -0.76 -19.78
N ALA A 197 -7.99 -0.75 -18.52
CA ALA A 197 -8.58 0.42 -17.87
C ALA A 197 -7.58 1.56 -17.63
N LEU A 198 -6.30 1.23 -17.50
CA LEU A 198 -5.21 2.20 -17.35
C LEU A 198 -4.58 2.62 -18.69
N HIS A 199 -5.03 2.05 -19.81
CA HIS A 199 -4.45 2.28 -21.13
C HIS A 199 -2.94 2.08 -21.17
N LEU A 200 -2.44 1.03 -20.50
CA LEU A 200 -1.00 0.80 -20.39
C LEU A 200 -0.39 0.51 -21.76
N SER A 201 0.71 1.22 -22.05
CA SER A 201 1.55 0.98 -23.20
C SER A 201 2.95 0.58 -22.74
N VAL A 202 3.51 -0.38 -23.46
CA VAL A 202 4.90 -0.80 -23.40
C VAL A 202 5.74 0.17 -24.21
N LEU A 203 6.84 0.64 -23.62
CA LEU A 203 7.94 1.26 -24.35
C LEU A 203 8.94 0.16 -24.71
N GLY A 204 9.28 0.04 -25.99
CA GLY A 204 10.30 -0.90 -26.48
C GLY A 204 11.16 -0.22 -27.51
N GLY A 205 12.46 -0.05 -27.23
CA GLY A 205 13.46 0.48 -28.19
C GLY A 205 13.05 1.78 -28.91
N ASP A 206 13.58 1.97 -30.12
CA ASP A 206 13.29 3.09 -31.05
C ASP A 206 11.86 3.05 -31.65
N GLU A 207 10.97 2.20 -31.14
CA GLU A 207 9.62 2.02 -31.67
C GLU A 207 8.55 2.78 -30.86
N SER A 208 7.47 3.17 -31.56
CA SER A 208 6.32 3.84 -30.97
C SER A 208 5.65 3.01 -29.86
N PRO A 209 5.09 3.64 -28.80
CA PRO A 209 4.45 2.94 -27.69
C PRO A 209 3.39 1.94 -28.16
N LYS A 210 3.52 0.68 -27.76
CA LYS A 210 2.58 -0.39 -28.12
C LYS A 210 1.68 -0.70 -26.94
N ALA A 211 0.37 -0.79 -27.14
CA ALA A 211 -0.55 -1.18 -26.08
C ALA A 211 -0.19 -2.56 -25.52
N LEU A 212 -0.16 -2.68 -24.18
CA LEU A 212 0.08 -3.96 -23.52
C LEU A 212 -1.08 -4.91 -23.82
N ASN A 213 -0.80 -5.98 -24.59
CA ASN A 213 -1.84 -6.90 -25.05
C ASN A 213 -2.08 -8.05 -24.05
N GLN A 214 -3.14 -8.83 -24.26
CA GLN A 214 -3.55 -9.88 -23.33
C GLN A 214 -2.52 -11.01 -23.22
N ASP A 215 -1.88 -11.39 -24.32
CA ASP A 215 -0.88 -12.45 -24.37
C ASP A 215 0.38 -12.06 -23.58
N GLU A 216 0.83 -10.80 -23.70
CA GLU A 216 1.93 -10.25 -22.91
C GLU A 216 1.61 -10.24 -21.40
N VAL A 217 0.36 -9.91 -21.03
CA VAL A 217 -0.11 -9.98 -19.63
C VAL A 217 -0.11 -11.42 -19.12
N GLU A 218 -0.50 -12.39 -19.96
CA GLU A 218 -0.52 -13.82 -19.60
C GLU A 218 0.89 -14.40 -19.46
N VAL A 219 1.83 -14.04 -20.34
CA VAL A 219 3.25 -14.44 -20.21
C VAL A 219 3.83 -13.90 -18.90
N ARG A 220 3.60 -12.61 -18.60
CA ARG A 220 3.97 -12.04 -17.31
C ARG A 220 3.26 -12.77 -16.16
N PHE A 221 2.03 -13.26 -16.39
CA PHE A 221 1.25 -14.06 -15.43
C PHE A 221 1.98 -15.28 -14.94
N ILE A 222 2.42 -16.08 -15.89
CA ILE A 222 3.12 -17.33 -15.65
C ILE A 222 4.46 -17.07 -14.97
N THR A 223 5.18 -16.01 -15.35
CA THR A 223 6.51 -15.71 -14.80
C THR A 223 6.48 -15.17 -13.37
N PHE A 224 5.56 -14.26 -13.04
CA PHE A 224 5.62 -13.48 -11.80
C PHE A 224 4.56 -13.84 -10.74
N GLY A 225 3.60 -14.72 -11.04
CA GLY A 225 2.65 -15.24 -10.05
C GLY A 225 1.70 -14.21 -9.40
N GLY A 226 1.35 -13.14 -10.12
CA GLY A 226 0.33 -12.14 -9.69
C GLY A 226 0.86 -10.92 -8.94
N ILE A 227 2.18 -10.66 -8.96
CA ILE A 227 2.80 -9.46 -8.35
C ILE A 227 2.66 -8.23 -9.25
N VAL A 228 1.61 -7.42 -9.08
CA VAL A 228 1.21 -6.33 -10.01
C VAL A 228 2.31 -5.38 -10.49
N ARG A 229 3.31 -5.05 -9.65
CA ARG A 229 4.41 -4.13 -10.01
C ARG A 229 5.16 -4.61 -11.26
N GLU A 230 5.47 -5.90 -11.33
CA GLU A 230 6.14 -6.51 -12.48
C GLU A 230 5.21 -6.62 -13.71
N TYR A 231 3.89 -6.62 -13.52
CA TYR A 231 2.93 -6.77 -14.61
C TYR A 231 2.62 -5.47 -15.32
N LEU A 232 2.29 -4.45 -14.54
CA LEU A 232 1.82 -3.17 -15.05
C LEU A 232 2.97 -2.21 -15.38
N ALA A 233 4.22 -2.65 -15.23
CA ALA A 233 5.39 -1.89 -15.63
C ALA A 233 5.38 -1.63 -17.14
N SER A 234 5.46 -0.36 -17.49
CA SER A 234 5.61 0.15 -18.86
C SER A 234 7.04 0.02 -19.39
N ASP A 235 8.02 0.00 -18.48
CA ASP A 235 9.44 -0.21 -18.74
C ASP A 235 9.75 -1.71 -18.96
N GLN A 236 10.16 -2.07 -20.19
CA GLN A 236 10.52 -3.45 -20.53
C GLN A 236 11.87 -3.86 -19.97
N ASP A 237 12.84 -2.96 -19.88
CA ASP A 237 14.17 -3.29 -19.35
C ASP A 237 14.06 -3.68 -17.89
N PHE A 238 13.23 -2.95 -17.12
CA PHE A 238 12.85 -3.35 -15.77
C PHE A 238 12.24 -4.77 -15.75
N VAL A 239 11.28 -5.08 -16.62
CA VAL A 239 10.62 -6.39 -16.63
C VAL A 239 11.59 -7.51 -16.99
N TYR A 240 12.43 -7.31 -18.01
CA TYR A 240 13.46 -8.28 -18.41
C TYR A 240 14.46 -8.53 -17.29
N GLN A 241 14.93 -7.48 -16.60
CA GLN A 241 15.85 -7.64 -15.48
C GLN A 241 15.20 -8.44 -14.34
N ARG A 242 13.93 -8.18 -14.01
CA ARG A 242 13.20 -8.92 -12.97
C ARG A 242 12.97 -10.38 -13.36
N GLN A 243 12.68 -10.66 -14.63
CA GLN A 243 12.58 -12.02 -15.13
C GLN A 243 13.93 -12.76 -14.99
N HIS A 244 15.02 -12.12 -15.41
CA HIS A 244 16.36 -12.69 -15.29
C HIS A 244 16.73 -12.99 -13.82
N ASP A 245 16.37 -12.11 -12.89
CA ASP A 245 16.59 -12.33 -11.45
C ASP A 245 15.85 -13.58 -10.94
N ILE A 246 14.60 -13.80 -11.37
CA ILE A 246 13.80 -14.98 -11.00
C ILE A 246 14.39 -16.24 -11.61
N GLU A 247 14.72 -16.23 -12.89
CA GLU A 247 15.34 -17.37 -13.58
C GLU A 247 16.67 -17.76 -12.92
N LYS A 248 17.48 -16.78 -12.55
CA LYS A 248 18.72 -16.98 -11.79
C LYS A 248 18.46 -17.60 -10.42
N MET A 249 17.45 -17.11 -9.70
CA MET A 249 17.08 -17.63 -8.37
C MET A 249 16.55 -19.08 -8.49
N VAL A 250 15.66 -19.37 -9.44
CA VAL A 250 15.17 -20.73 -9.71
C VAL A 250 16.31 -21.65 -10.12
N GLY A 251 17.23 -21.16 -10.95
CA GLY A 251 18.45 -21.88 -11.32
C GLY A 251 19.31 -22.26 -10.11
N GLN A 252 19.39 -21.40 -9.09
CA GLN A 252 20.08 -21.70 -7.83
C GLN A 252 19.36 -22.80 -7.02
N PHE A 253 18.04 -22.92 -7.10
CA PHE A 253 17.31 -24.03 -6.46
C PHE A 253 17.53 -25.38 -7.14
N ASN A 254 17.87 -25.37 -8.43
CA ASN A 254 18.24 -26.59 -9.17
C ASN A 254 19.64 -27.12 -8.77
N ASP A 255 20.43 -26.32 -8.04
CA ASP A 255 21.62 -26.80 -7.34
C ASP A 255 21.23 -27.33 -5.96
N ALA A 256 21.23 -28.67 -5.83
CA ALA A 256 20.89 -29.36 -4.59
C ALA A 256 21.74 -28.92 -3.37
N GLY A 257 22.96 -28.40 -3.59
CA GLY A 257 23.82 -27.89 -2.54
C GLY A 257 23.43 -26.50 -2.03
N ILE A 258 22.77 -25.69 -2.86
CA ILE A 258 22.25 -24.37 -2.49
C ILE A 258 20.85 -24.50 -1.89
N ALA A 259 19.98 -25.31 -2.48
CA ALA A 259 18.64 -25.58 -1.94
C ALA A 259 18.71 -26.13 -0.51
N ARG A 260 19.66 -27.03 -0.22
CA ARG A 260 19.87 -27.59 1.12
C ARG A 260 20.38 -26.56 2.12
N ARG A 261 21.23 -25.60 1.71
CA ARG A 261 21.67 -24.49 2.56
C ARG A 261 20.53 -23.52 2.86
N LEU A 262 19.75 -23.14 1.85
CA LEU A 262 18.59 -22.26 2.04
C LEU A 262 17.53 -22.88 2.96
N LEU A 263 17.28 -24.19 2.85
CA LEU A 263 16.39 -24.91 3.76
C LEU A 263 16.96 -24.99 5.18
N GLN A 264 18.27 -25.21 5.35
CA GLN A 264 18.92 -25.21 6.67
C GLN A 264 18.88 -23.84 7.34
N ASP A 265 19.04 -22.76 6.58
CA ASP A 265 18.93 -21.40 7.09
C ASP A 265 17.49 -21.09 7.52
N LEU A 266 16.48 -21.51 6.73
CA LEU A 266 15.06 -21.40 7.09
C LEU A 266 14.69 -22.24 8.32
N GLU A 267 15.18 -23.47 8.43
CA GLU A 267 14.99 -24.33 9.61
C GLU A 267 15.65 -23.71 10.86
N SER A 268 16.84 -23.14 10.72
CA SER A 268 17.54 -22.46 11.82
C SER A 268 16.78 -21.23 12.30
N GLU A 269 16.18 -20.46 11.38
CA GLU A 269 15.32 -19.32 11.72
C GLU A 269 13.99 -19.73 12.38
N MET A 270 13.45 -20.90 12.02
CA MET A 270 12.24 -21.46 12.63
C MET A 270 12.48 -22.04 14.03
N VAL A 271 13.64 -22.67 14.27
CA VAL A 271 13.99 -23.29 15.56
C VAL A 271 14.37 -22.24 16.62
N LEU A 272 14.97 -21.12 16.22
CA LEU A 272 15.28 -20.00 17.12
C LEU A 272 14.05 -19.09 17.42
N GLY A 273 12.90 -19.42 16.85
CA GLY A 273 11.63 -18.72 17.03
C GLY A 273 10.66 -19.36 18.04
N CYS A 274 11.04 -20.46 18.68
CA CYS A 274 10.30 -21.12 19.76
C CYS A 274 10.73 -20.62 21.15
#